data_AF-A0A812PMZ6-F1
#
_entry.id   AF-A0A812PMZ6-F1
#
_cell.length_a   1.000
_cell.length_b   1.000
_cell.length_c   1.000
_cell.angle_alpha   90.00
_cell.angle_beta   90.00
_cell.angle_gamma   90.00
#
_symmetry.space_group_name_H-M   'P 1'
#
loop_
_entity.id
_entity.type
_entity.pdbx_description
1 polymer ?
#
loop_
_entity_poly.entity_id
_entity_poly.type
_entity_poly.pdbx_seq_one_letter_code
_entity_poly.pdbx_strand_id
1 'polypeptide(L)'
;MSVKRKNPYEDEGQLKSGESGDLHWIPAGRQFRFEDLVFWQGKESGKKFQDVAEHIDTVVLGPHASAAFPEELKPFISTSLSRRKQYDFSDVITGPVGRAWAAADSKVVFVENPHSRVVVDPNREHGIEPEAPLRQCFARLRQDRGASLAGVDQVRPVTFSGEDVLLEPTEADWPKLTAALKTSAAQGPLAYEAARDQVMELVRAARVGRPLTVIGFHDTNNWKMRADGALVVERPEKDRMPPFCNFGNQGDVVGDAIEGTTPLMPGPDLRCIARAWAEAFDQAGEQDFMKPKGFAYMEPVSFNRPYPGGHEVRDWAKRLPSCKANRNAVFQVEFARSFLLGPKAAQELREPGTSWPAVDEAHVAWIANKLKEAGDKLRAAGCPS
;
A
#
# COMPACT_ATOMS: atom_id res chain seq x y z
N MET A 1 13.73 -4.07 36.83
CA MET A 1 12.27 -3.86 36.72
C MET A 1 11.94 -3.70 35.25
N SER A 2 11.30 -4.70 34.64
CA SER A 2 11.01 -4.72 33.21
C SER A 2 9.74 -3.92 32.94
N VAL A 3 9.88 -2.77 32.28
CA VAL A 3 8.75 -1.98 31.81
C VAL A 3 8.28 -2.63 30.50
N LYS A 4 7.26 -3.49 30.59
CA LYS A 4 6.52 -3.95 29.41
C LYS A 4 5.90 -2.72 28.74
N ARG A 5 6.45 -2.28 27.60
CA ARG A 5 5.74 -1.34 26.71
C ARG A 5 4.58 -2.11 26.11
N LYS A 6 3.35 -1.65 26.37
CA LYS A 6 2.13 -2.15 25.71
C LYS A 6 2.25 -1.93 24.21
N ASN A 7 1.82 -2.92 23.44
CA ASN A 7 1.58 -2.80 22.02
C ASN A 7 0.49 -1.71 21.79
N PRO A 8 0.73 -0.66 20.97
CA PRO A 8 -0.19 0.46 20.83
C PRO A 8 -1.50 0.12 20.09
N TYR A 9 -1.67 -1.11 19.62
CA TYR A 9 -2.87 -1.59 18.91
C TYR A 9 -3.71 -2.62 19.71
N GLU A 10 -3.37 -2.91 20.97
CA GLU A 10 -3.99 -3.99 21.77
C GLU A 10 -5.28 -3.60 22.53
N ASP A 11 -5.82 -2.39 22.37
CA ASP A 11 -7.06 -1.96 23.05
C ASP A 11 -8.29 -2.02 22.12
N GLU A 12 -8.54 -3.19 21.51
CA GLU A 12 -9.83 -3.47 20.87
C GLU A 12 -10.83 -4.00 21.92
N GLY A 13 -11.27 -3.10 22.79
CA GLY A 13 -12.41 -3.33 23.66
C GLY A 13 -13.71 -3.48 22.84
N GLN A 14 -14.48 -4.53 23.14
CA GLN A 14 -15.80 -4.81 22.56
C GLN A 14 -16.70 -3.57 22.55
N LEU A 15 -17.04 -3.04 21.36
CA LEU A 15 -17.98 -1.93 21.19
C LEU A 15 -19.21 -2.37 20.39
N LYS A 16 -20.37 -1.95 20.88
CA LYS A 16 -21.70 -2.27 20.34
C LYS A 16 -21.96 -1.50 19.04
N SER A 17 -22.58 -2.16 18.07
CA SER A 17 -22.95 -1.61 16.76
C SER A 17 -23.97 -0.47 16.85
N GLY A 18 -23.74 0.65 16.15
CA GLY A 18 -24.84 1.55 15.78
C GLY A 18 -24.59 3.07 15.70
N GLU A 19 -23.39 3.58 15.99
CA GLU A 19 -23.09 5.02 15.89
C GLU A 19 -21.88 5.28 14.97
N SER A 20 -21.78 6.47 14.39
CA SER A 20 -20.61 6.98 13.64
C SER A 20 -19.30 7.03 14.45
N GLY A 21 -19.27 6.43 15.66
CA GLY A 21 -18.13 6.26 16.53
C GLY A 21 -17.23 5.05 16.21
N ASP A 22 -17.51 4.27 15.16
CA ASP A 22 -16.71 3.08 14.80
C ASP A 22 -15.64 3.34 13.72
N LEU A 23 -15.49 4.56 13.19
CA LEU A 23 -14.36 4.82 12.29
C LEU A 23 -13.02 4.79 13.04
N HIS A 24 -11.97 4.38 12.34
CA HIS A 24 -10.61 4.38 12.86
C HIS A 24 -10.04 5.80 12.76
N TRP A 25 -9.91 6.46 13.92
CA TRP A 25 -9.41 7.83 14.04
C TRP A 25 -7.99 7.89 14.59
N ILE A 26 -7.22 8.87 14.12
CA ILE A 26 -5.95 9.31 14.73
C ILE A 26 -6.24 10.59 15.51
N PRO A 27 -5.91 10.63 16.82
CA PRO A 27 -6.15 11.81 17.65
C PRO A 27 -5.57 13.09 17.06
N ALA A 28 -6.33 14.19 17.18
CA ALA A 28 -5.91 15.49 16.66
C ALA A 28 -4.54 15.90 17.18
N GLY A 29 -3.70 16.44 16.30
CA GLY A 29 -2.35 16.90 16.65
C GLY A 29 -1.29 15.81 16.76
N ARG A 30 -1.62 14.52 16.55
CA ARG A 30 -0.64 13.44 16.58
C ARG A 30 0.46 13.68 15.55
N GLN A 31 1.69 13.75 16.03
CA GLN A 31 2.90 13.77 15.21
C GLN A 31 3.52 12.38 15.16
N PHE A 32 3.98 11.95 13.99
CA PHE A 32 4.71 10.70 13.81
C PHE A 32 6.20 10.98 13.59
N ARG A 33 7.05 10.21 14.27
CA ARG A 33 8.51 10.26 14.11
C ARG A 33 8.99 9.07 13.29
N PHE A 34 10.25 9.10 12.90
CA PHE A 34 10.91 7.99 12.19
C PHE A 34 10.62 6.63 12.84
N GLU A 35 10.75 6.53 14.16
CA GLU A 35 10.54 5.29 14.92
C GLU A 35 9.06 4.89 15.01
N ASP A 36 8.12 5.77 14.71
CA ASP A 36 6.70 5.39 14.64
C ASP A 36 6.38 4.75 13.27
N LEU A 37 7.13 5.10 12.22
CA LEU A 37 6.79 4.77 10.82
C LEU A 37 7.69 3.69 10.18
N VAL A 38 8.87 3.45 10.75
CA VAL A 38 9.86 2.53 10.17
C VAL A 38 9.96 1.26 11.02
N PHE A 39 9.89 0.10 10.38
CA PHE A 39 9.89 -1.22 11.02
C PHE A 39 11.04 -2.06 10.49
N TRP A 40 11.80 -2.66 11.41
CA TRP A 40 12.95 -3.52 11.12
C TRP A 40 13.15 -4.53 12.24
N GLN A 41 13.86 -5.62 11.93
CA GLN A 41 14.15 -6.66 12.91
C GLN A 41 15.04 -6.15 14.07
N GLY A 42 14.62 -6.42 15.30
CA GLY A 42 15.36 -6.08 16.51
C GLY A 42 15.12 -4.67 17.05
N LYS A 43 14.22 -3.88 16.42
CA LYS A 43 13.72 -2.60 16.93
C LYS A 43 13.20 -2.71 18.36
N GLU A 44 12.35 -3.70 18.63
CA GLU A 44 11.78 -3.94 19.97
C GLU A 44 12.83 -4.36 21.02
N SER A 45 13.97 -4.89 20.57
CA SER A 45 15.13 -5.19 21.42
C SER A 45 16.08 -3.99 21.59
N GLY A 46 15.73 -2.82 21.04
CA GLY A 46 16.47 -1.57 21.19
C GLY A 46 17.56 -1.32 20.15
N LYS A 47 17.68 -2.13 19.09
CA LYS A 47 18.62 -1.85 18.00
C LYS A 47 18.23 -0.57 17.27
N LYS A 48 19.18 0.35 17.05
CA LYS A 48 18.93 1.54 16.23
C LYS A 48 18.97 1.18 14.74
N PHE A 49 18.26 1.94 13.92
CA PHE A 49 18.21 1.68 12.49
C PHE A 49 19.59 1.81 11.83
N GLN A 50 20.39 2.79 12.24
CA GLN A 50 21.75 3.00 11.73
C GLN A 50 22.64 1.76 11.93
N ASP A 51 22.44 1.03 13.03
CA ASP A 51 23.24 -0.15 13.37
C ASP A 51 22.90 -1.37 12.50
N VAL A 52 21.76 -1.34 11.79
CA VAL A 52 21.32 -2.45 10.93
C VAL A 52 21.30 -2.08 9.45
N ALA A 53 21.45 -0.80 9.10
CA ALA A 53 21.30 -0.28 7.74
C ALA A 53 22.22 -0.98 6.72
N GLU A 54 23.43 -1.38 7.11
CA GLU A 54 24.37 -2.11 6.24
C GLU A 54 23.87 -3.50 5.82
N HIS A 55 22.92 -4.06 6.56
CA HIS A 55 22.36 -5.39 6.31
C HIS A 55 21.08 -5.33 5.47
N ILE A 56 20.41 -4.19 5.36
CA ILE A 56 19.14 -4.05 4.65
C ILE A 56 19.35 -4.05 3.13
N ASP A 57 18.89 -5.07 2.41
CA ASP A 57 18.90 -5.09 0.92
C ASP A 57 17.56 -4.72 0.30
N THR A 58 16.48 -4.76 1.10
CA THR A 58 15.13 -4.54 0.60
C THR A 58 14.44 -3.46 1.42
N VAL A 59 13.95 -2.42 0.74
CA VAL A 59 13.10 -1.36 1.31
C VAL A 59 11.69 -1.54 0.77
N VAL A 60 10.74 -1.76 1.67
CA VAL A 60 9.32 -1.97 1.34
C VAL A 60 8.53 -0.74 1.77
N LEU A 61 7.75 -0.19 0.83
CA LEU A 61 7.00 1.04 0.99
C LEU A 61 5.51 0.73 1.05
N GLY A 62 4.85 1.10 2.15
CA GLY A 62 3.40 0.96 2.33
C GLY A 62 2.70 2.32 2.34
N PRO A 63 2.57 3.01 1.19
CA PRO A 63 1.97 4.34 1.12
C PRO A 63 0.47 4.35 1.45
N HIS A 64 -0.19 3.19 1.38
CA HIS A 64 -1.63 3.03 1.63
C HIS A 64 -1.95 2.05 2.77
N ALA A 65 -0.94 1.75 3.60
CA ALA A 65 -1.00 0.71 4.62
C ALA A 65 -1.94 1.00 5.80
N SER A 66 -2.39 2.25 5.95
CA SER A 66 -3.33 2.65 6.98
C SER A 66 -4.67 3.11 6.39
N ALA A 67 -5.75 2.76 7.09
CA ALA A 67 -7.10 3.25 6.82
C ALA A 67 -7.46 4.48 7.66
N ALA A 68 -6.63 4.84 8.65
CA ALA A 68 -7.02 5.75 9.71
C ALA A 68 -7.17 7.20 9.23
N PHE A 69 -8.19 7.88 9.75
CA PHE A 69 -8.46 9.29 9.45
C PHE A 69 -7.98 10.19 10.60
N PRO A 70 -7.30 11.31 10.33
CA PRO A 70 -6.99 12.30 11.36
C PRO A 70 -8.27 13.02 11.82
N GLU A 71 -8.37 13.27 13.12
CA GLU A 71 -9.53 13.94 13.72
C GLU A 71 -9.77 15.36 13.18
N GLU A 72 -8.75 16.02 12.65
CA GLU A 72 -8.82 17.31 11.96
C GLU A 72 -9.85 17.28 10.81
N LEU A 73 -10.05 16.12 10.18
CA LEU A 73 -11.00 15.97 9.08
C LEU A 73 -12.43 15.63 9.53
N LYS A 74 -12.67 15.31 10.81
CA LYS A 74 -13.99 14.88 11.33
C LYS A 74 -15.18 15.68 10.82
N PRO A 75 -15.16 17.03 10.80
CA PRO A 75 -16.29 17.84 10.34
C PRO A 75 -16.64 17.65 8.85
N PHE A 76 -15.70 17.11 8.06
CA PHE A 76 -15.81 16.94 6.62
C PHE A 76 -15.96 15.48 6.20
N ILE A 77 -15.89 14.53 7.14
CA ILE A 77 -16.04 13.10 6.82
C ILE A 77 -17.52 12.73 6.78
N SER A 78 -17.90 11.97 5.76
CA SER A 78 -19.27 11.46 5.63
C SER A 78 -19.64 10.56 6.80
N THR A 79 -20.76 10.86 7.46
CA THR A 79 -21.32 10.05 8.54
C THR A 79 -21.92 8.73 8.07
N SER A 80 -22.05 8.52 6.76
CA SER A 80 -22.53 7.25 6.17
C SER A 80 -21.44 6.18 6.07
N LEU A 81 -20.19 6.53 6.35
CA LEU A 81 -19.08 5.57 6.35
C LEU A 81 -19.17 4.64 7.56
N SER A 82 -18.97 3.36 7.29
CA SER A 82 -18.66 2.36 8.31
C SER A 82 -17.15 2.08 8.34
N ARG A 83 -16.66 1.42 9.41
CA ARG A 83 -15.27 0.95 9.48
C ARG A 83 -14.90 0.11 8.26
N ARG A 84 -15.83 -0.74 7.80
CA ARG A 84 -15.64 -1.54 6.60
C ARG A 84 -15.41 -0.69 5.36
N LYS A 85 -16.22 0.37 5.16
CA LYS A 85 -16.07 1.26 4.01
C LYS A 85 -14.77 2.05 4.03
N GLN A 86 -14.36 2.49 5.22
CA GLN A 86 -13.08 3.15 5.44
C GLN A 86 -11.90 2.22 5.08
N TYR A 87 -11.94 0.97 5.53
CA TYR A 87 -10.84 0.02 5.31
C TYR A 87 -10.76 -0.42 3.85
N ASP A 88 -11.89 -0.61 3.16
CA ASP A 88 -11.92 -0.95 1.74
C ASP A 88 -11.27 0.15 0.85
N PHE A 89 -11.28 1.40 1.33
CA PHE A 89 -10.65 2.55 0.68
C PHE A 89 -9.11 2.65 0.90
N SER A 90 -8.52 1.67 1.56
CA SER A 90 -7.08 1.59 1.84
C SER A 90 -6.52 0.22 1.49
N ASP A 91 -5.20 0.05 1.66
CA ASP A 91 -4.50 -1.21 1.48
C ASP A 91 -4.14 -1.75 2.88
N VAL A 92 -5.13 -1.81 3.76
CA VAL A 92 -4.94 -1.92 5.21
C VAL A 92 -4.20 -3.17 5.66
N ILE A 93 -4.25 -4.27 4.90
CA ILE A 93 -3.56 -5.51 5.28
C ILE A 93 -2.06 -5.45 4.96
N THR A 94 -1.63 -4.52 4.10
CA THR A 94 -0.19 -4.30 3.83
C THR A 94 0.56 -3.82 5.07
N GLY A 95 -0.08 -3.09 6.00
CA GLY A 95 0.54 -2.68 7.27
C GLY A 95 0.95 -3.89 8.12
N PRO A 96 0.02 -4.74 8.56
CA PRO A 96 0.32 -5.96 9.31
C PRO A 96 1.33 -6.87 8.59
N VAL A 97 1.17 -7.11 7.29
CA VAL A 97 2.09 -7.96 6.52
C VAL A 97 3.48 -7.35 6.42
N GLY A 98 3.59 -6.06 6.13
CA GLY A 98 4.86 -5.35 6.01
C GLY A 98 5.65 -5.34 7.32
N ARG A 99 4.97 -5.08 8.44
CA ARG A 99 5.58 -5.16 9.79
C ARG A 99 6.06 -6.57 10.10
N ALA A 100 5.24 -7.58 9.83
CA ALA A 100 5.60 -8.98 10.07
C ALA A 100 6.79 -9.42 9.19
N TRP A 101 6.83 -8.98 7.93
CA TRP A 101 7.94 -9.26 7.02
C TRP A 101 9.25 -8.65 7.51
N ALA A 102 9.24 -7.36 7.90
CA ALA A 102 10.43 -6.69 8.45
C ALA A 102 10.88 -7.29 9.79
N ALA A 103 9.97 -7.90 10.57
CA ALA A 103 10.33 -8.64 11.78
C ALA A 103 10.97 -10.01 11.48
N ALA A 104 10.47 -10.70 10.45
CA ALA A 104 10.95 -12.03 10.05
C ALA A 104 12.29 -11.99 9.31
N ASP A 105 12.55 -10.94 8.52
CA ASP A 105 13.76 -10.82 7.69
C ASP A 105 14.65 -9.65 8.11
N SER A 106 15.84 -9.96 8.63
CA SER A 106 16.90 -8.99 8.98
C SER A 106 17.37 -8.10 7.81
N LYS A 107 17.03 -8.47 6.58
CA LYS A 107 17.43 -7.78 5.34
C LYS A 107 16.37 -6.80 4.85
N VAL A 108 15.21 -6.74 5.49
CA VAL A 108 14.05 -5.97 5.06
C VAL A 108 13.75 -4.86 6.06
N VAL A 109 13.46 -3.66 5.53
CA VAL A 109 12.83 -2.58 6.27
C VAL A 109 11.49 -2.25 5.63
N PHE A 110 10.47 -2.00 6.45
CA PHE A 110 9.16 -1.55 6.01
C PHE A 110 8.91 -0.12 6.50
N VAL A 111 8.46 0.75 5.60
CA VAL A 111 8.06 2.13 5.91
C VAL A 111 6.56 2.25 5.68
N GLU A 112 5.84 2.69 6.71
CA GLU A 112 4.38 2.71 6.72
C GLU A 112 3.83 4.13 6.76
N ASN A 113 2.93 4.46 5.85
CA ASN A 113 2.17 5.70 5.94
C ASN A 113 1.08 5.55 7.01
N PRO A 114 1.05 6.42 8.05
CA PRO A 114 0.11 6.26 9.16
C PRO A 114 -1.31 6.69 8.80
N HIS A 115 -1.50 7.49 7.75
CA HIS A 115 -2.79 8.07 7.37
C HIS A 115 -3.39 7.36 6.16
N SER A 116 -4.72 7.39 6.07
CA SER A 116 -5.41 7.06 4.84
C SER A 116 -5.04 8.02 3.70
N ARG A 117 -5.05 7.50 2.48
CA ARG A 117 -4.93 8.24 1.22
C ARG A 117 -5.98 9.37 1.04
N VAL A 118 -7.02 9.42 1.88
CA VAL A 118 -7.98 10.55 1.89
C VAL A 118 -7.32 11.89 2.19
N VAL A 119 -6.22 11.89 2.96
CA VAL A 119 -5.51 13.12 3.34
C VAL A 119 -4.72 13.65 2.15
N VAL A 120 -3.74 12.86 1.74
CA VAL A 120 -2.89 13.01 0.56
C VAL A 120 -2.42 11.59 0.22
N ASP A 121 -2.55 11.17 -1.03
CA ASP A 121 -2.04 9.90 -1.54
C ASP A 121 -0.53 10.01 -1.85
N PRO A 122 0.37 9.37 -1.07
CA PRO A 122 1.83 9.48 -1.30
C PRO A 122 2.31 8.78 -2.59
N ASN A 123 1.44 7.97 -3.23
CA ASN A 123 1.71 7.31 -4.50
C ASN A 123 1.15 8.12 -5.69
N ARG A 124 1.01 9.45 -5.52
CA ARG A 124 0.64 10.43 -6.54
C ARG A 124 1.60 11.61 -6.52
N GLU A 125 1.67 12.32 -7.64
CA GLU A 125 2.46 13.54 -7.74
C GLU A 125 1.87 14.63 -6.84
N HIS A 126 2.75 15.33 -6.11
CA HIS A 126 2.40 16.39 -5.17
C HIS A 126 2.57 17.78 -5.81
N GLY A 127 1.96 18.79 -5.18
CA GLY A 127 2.22 20.21 -5.49
C GLY A 127 1.03 20.98 -6.03
N ILE A 128 -0.13 20.34 -6.18
CA ILE A 128 -1.38 21.04 -6.51
C ILE A 128 -2.13 21.33 -5.22
N GLU A 129 -2.50 22.60 -5.01
CA GLU A 129 -3.40 22.98 -3.92
C GLU A 129 -4.77 22.28 -4.10
N PRO A 130 -5.25 21.51 -3.11
CA PRO A 130 -6.34 20.55 -3.33
C PRO A 130 -7.71 21.21 -3.56
N GLU A 131 -7.89 22.47 -3.17
CA GLU A 131 -9.20 23.15 -3.17
C GLU A 131 -9.82 23.24 -4.58
N ALA A 132 -9.10 23.82 -5.55
CA ALA A 132 -9.66 24.03 -6.88
C ALA A 132 -10.01 22.70 -7.60
N PRO A 133 -9.15 21.67 -7.59
CA PRO A 133 -9.51 20.35 -8.11
C PRO A 133 -10.69 19.71 -7.39
N LEU A 134 -10.77 19.80 -6.05
CA LEU A 134 -11.88 19.25 -5.27
C LEU A 134 -13.20 19.93 -5.61
N ARG A 135 -13.24 21.27 -5.69
CA ARG A 135 -14.41 22.04 -6.11
C ARG A 135 -14.92 21.60 -7.49
N GLN A 136 -14.01 21.43 -8.44
CA GLN A 136 -14.36 20.94 -9.78
C GLN A 136 -14.89 19.49 -9.73
N CYS A 137 -14.31 18.64 -8.89
CA CYS A 137 -14.78 17.27 -8.71
C CYS A 137 -16.18 17.22 -8.11
N PHE A 138 -16.47 17.94 -7.03
CA PHE A 138 -17.81 18.00 -6.46
C PHE A 138 -18.84 18.59 -7.45
N ALA A 139 -18.45 19.60 -8.23
CA ALA A 139 -19.33 20.12 -9.28
C ALA A 139 -19.74 19.06 -10.32
N ARG A 140 -18.81 18.16 -10.70
CA ARG A 140 -19.11 17.00 -11.54
C ARG A 140 -19.99 15.99 -10.82
N LEU A 141 -19.68 15.65 -9.57
CA LEU A 141 -20.43 14.67 -8.77
C LEU A 141 -21.87 15.09 -8.47
N ARG A 142 -22.15 16.40 -8.40
CA ARG A 142 -23.52 16.93 -8.31
C ARG A 142 -24.36 16.62 -9.55
N GLN A 143 -23.73 16.59 -10.72
CA GLN A 143 -24.41 16.34 -12.00
C GLN A 143 -24.53 14.84 -12.26
N ASP A 144 -23.48 14.09 -11.94
CA ASP A 144 -23.41 12.65 -12.16
C ASP A 144 -22.54 11.99 -11.09
N ARG A 145 -23.11 11.09 -10.29
CA ARG A 145 -22.39 10.32 -9.27
C ARG A 145 -21.38 9.33 -9.88
N GLY A 146 -21.52 8.99 -11.16
CA GLY A 146 -20.56 8.21 -11.94
C GLY A 146 -19.47 9.02 -12.63
N ALA A 147 -19.42 10.35 -12.40
CA ALA A 147 -18.49 11.22 -13.09
C ALA A 147 -17.02 10.89 -12.81
N SER A 148 -16.16 11.30 -13.75
CA SER A 148 -14.71 11.13 -13.63
C SER A 148 -14.14 11.87 -12.41
N LEU A 149 -13.28 11.17 -11.68
CA LEU A 149 -12.49 11.67 -10.56
C LEU A 149 -11.10 12.17 -10.98
N ALA A 150 -10.87 12.34 -12.29
CA ALA A 150 -9.60 12.84 -12.79
C ALA A 150 -9.24 14.20 -12.16
N GLY A 151 -7.99 14.34 -11.73
CA GLY A 151 -7.44 15.57 -11.15
C GLY A 151 -7.58 15.68 -9.63
N VAL A 152 -8.29 14.75 -8.97
CA VAL A 152 -8.34 14.64 -7.50
C VAL A 152 -7.65 13.37 -7.00
N ASP A 153 -6.72 12.84 -7.79
CA ASP A 153 -5.98 11.63 -7.46
C ASP A 153 -5.18 11.78 -6.16
N GLN A 154 -4.68 12.99 -5.86
CA GLN A 154 -3.95 13.29 -4.64
C GLN A 154 -4.85 13.28 -3.40
N VAL A 155 -6.10 13.75 -3.50
CA VAL A 155 -7.06 13.84 -2.39
C VAL A 155 -8.42 13.39 -2.89
N ARG A 156 -8.71 12.11 -2.71
CA ARG A 156 -9.89 11.50 -3.32
C ARG A 156 -11.12 11.58 -2.40
N PRO A 157 -12.21 12.26 -2.80
CA PRO A 157 -13.36 12.50 -1.93
C PRO A 157 -14.38 11.35 -1.89
N VAL A 158 -14.23 10.32 -2.74
CA VAL A 158 -15.13 9.17 -2.84
C VAL A 158 -14.37 7.86 -2.95
N THR A 159 -14.91 6.79 -2.38
CA THR A 159 -14.34 5.44 -2.42
C THR A 159 -14.22 4.87 -3.86
N PHE A 160 -13.63 3.68 -3.99
CA PHE A 160 -13.61 2.94 -5.26
C PHE A 160 -14.99 2.43 -5.70
N SER A 161 -15.95 2.37 -4.77
CA SER A 161 -17.35 2.03 -5.03
C SER A 161 -18.24 3.25 -5.24
N GLY A 162 -17.70 4.47 -5.17
CA GLY A 162 -18.48 5.71 -5.36
C GLY A 162 -19.20 6.23 -4.11
N GLU A 163 -18.97 5.62 -2.95
CA GLU A 163 -19.46 6.14 -1.65
C GLU A 163 -18.71 7.42 -1.25
N ASP A 164 -19.44 8.39 -0.67
CA ASP A 164 -18.89 9.66 -0.18
C ASP A 164 -17.93 9.42 1.00
N VAL A 165 -16.73 10.00 0.91
CA VAL A 165 -15.73 10.03 1.99
C VAL A 165 -15.61 11.43 2.55
N LEU A 166 -15.29 12.40 1.69
CA LEU A 166 -15.31 13.82 2.03
C LEU A 166 -16.64 14.43 1.60
N LEU A 167 -17.26 15.19 2.50
CA LEU A 167 -18.44 15.99 2.24
C LEU A 167 -18.03 17.29 1.54
N GLU A 168 -18.84 17.73 0.58
CA GLU A 168 -18.65 19.03 -0.03
C GLU A 168 -18.87 20.14 1.03
N PRO A 169 -17.86 20.99 1.31
CA PRO A 169 -18.01 22.08 2.25
C PRO A 169 -18.96 23.17 1.72
N THR A 170 -19.54 23.95 2.64
CA THR A 170 -20.14 25.23 2.28
C THR A 170 -19.06 26.21 1.79
N GLU A 171 -19.44 27.26 1.08
CA GLU A 171 -18.47 28.29 0.63
C GLU A 171 -17.63 28.87 1.78
N ALA A 172 -18.21 29.02 2.96
CA ALA A 172 -17.51 29.53 4.14
C ALA A 172 -16.54 28.51 4.79
N ASP A 173 -16.71 27.21 4.50
CA ASP A 173 -15.96 26.13 5.16
C ASP A 173 -14.82 25.57 4.29
N TRP A 174 -14.70 25.97 3.02
CA TRP A 174 -13.58 25.56 2.17
C TRP A 174 -12.20 25.88 2.76
N PRO A 175 -11.95 27.09 3.30
CA PRO A 175 -10.66 27.38 3.95
C PRO A 175 -10.36 26.44 5.12
N LYS A 176 -11.40 25.96 5.83
CA LYS A 176 -11.24 25.05 6.97
C LYS A 176 -10.89 23.63 6.51
N LEU A 177 -11.54 23.12 5.46
CA LEU A 177 -11.17 21.82 4.86
C LEU A 177 -9.72 21.87 4.35
N THR A 178 -9.35 22.91 3.61
CA THR A 178 -7.99 23.08 3.09
C THR A 178 -6.96 23.14 4.22
N ALA A 179 -7.24 23.86 5.31
CA ALA A 179 -6.37 23.90 6.48
C ALA A 179 -6.25 22.54 7.20
N ALA A 180 -7.35 21.80 7.33
CA ALA A 180 -7.37 20.47 7.93
C ALA A 180 -6.56 19.47 7.10
N LEU A 181 -6.71 19.46 5.77
CA LEU A 181 -5.92 18.64 4.86
C LEU A 181 -4.43 18.97 4.94
N LYS A 182 -4.06 20.26 4.93
CA LYS A 182 -2.65 20.70 5.05
C LYS A 182 -2.01 20.28 6.37
N THR A 183 -2.74 20.48 7.48
CA THR A 183 -2.28 20.08 8.81
C THR A 183 -2.08 18.57 8.89
N SER A 184 -3.07 17.81 8.41
CA SER A 184 -3.04 16.35 8.37
C SER A 184 -1.94 15.80 7.45
N ALA A 185 -1.68 16.47 6.32
CA ALA A 185 -0.62 16.09 5.39
C ALA A 185 0.76 16.22 6.05
N ALA A 186 1.01 17.31 6.77
CA ALA A 186 2.25 17.53 7.50
C ALA A 186 2.47 16.50 8.63
N GLN A 187 1.39 16.10 9.31
CA GLN A 187 1.44 15.14 10.42
C GLN A 187 1.70 13.70 9.99
N GLY A 188 1.14 13.27 8.85
CA GLY A 188 1.18 11.87 8.39
C GLY A 188 1.94 11.68 7.07
N PRO A 189 1.31 11.90 5.91
CA PRO A 189 1.92 11.64 4.60
C PRO A 189 3.30 12.27 4.39
N LEU A 190 3.52 13.52 4.77
CA LEU A 190 4.83 14.17 4.62
C LEU A 190 5.86 13.66 5.64
N ALA A 191 5.42 13.26 6.84
CA ALA A 191 6.28 12.59 7.82
C ALA A 191 6.71 11.20 7.33
N TYR A 192 5.80 10.47 6.66
CA TYR A 192 6.09 9.22 5.96
C TYR A 192 7.13 9.42 4.86
N GLU A 193 6.96 10.42 4.00
CA GLU A 193 7.94 10.72 2.94
C GLU A 193 9.32 11.06 3.52
N ALA A 194 9.37 11.86 4.58
CA ALA A 194 10.62 12.19 5.25
C ALA A 194 11.29 10.93 5.84
N ALA A 195 10.52 10.06 6.52
CA ALA A 195 11.05 8.82 7.08
C ALA A 195 11.53 7.85 5.99
N ARG A 196 10.80 7.72 4.88
CA ARG A 196 11.18 6.95 3.69
C ARG A 196 12.49 7.46 3.11
N ASP A 197 12.58 8.76 2.85
CA ASP A 197 13.77 9.36 2.25
C ASP A 197 14.99 9.21 3.18
N GLN A 198 14.79 9.34 4.50
CA GLN A 198 15.83 9.07 5.51
C GLN A 198 16.28 7.61 5.54
N VAL A 199 15.35 6.63 5.46
CA VAL A 199 15.69 5.20 5.33
C VAL A 199 16.59 4.98 4.12
N MET A 200 16.18 5.53 2.98
CA MET A 200 16.89 5.36 1.72
C MET A 200 18.29 5.98 1.75
N GLU A 201 18.44 7.16 2.35
CA GLU A 201 19.74 7.78 2.55
C GLU A 201 20.67 6.91 3.41
N LEU A 202 20.18 6.48 4.59
CA LEU A 202 20.96 5.69 5.53
C LEU A 202 21.39 4.33 4.97
N VAL A 203 20.48 3.61 4.29
CA VAL A 203 20.79 2.32 3.69
C VAL A 203 21.81 2.48 2.56
N ARG A 204 21.64 3.48 1.68
CA ARG A 204 22.59 3.73 0.59
C ARG A 204 23.96 4.14 1.09
N ALA A 205 24.03 4.96 2.14
CA ALA A 205 25.28 5.36 2.77
C ALA A 205 25.99 4.15 3.41
N ALA A 206 25.24 3.24 4.04
CA ALA A 206 25.80 2.03 4.65
C ALA A 206 26.17 0.94 3.63
N ARG A 207 25.60 0.97 2.42
CA ARG A 207 25.75 -0.05 1.37
C ARG A 207 26.27 0.50 0.05
N VAL A 208 27.29 1.35 0.11
CA VAL A 208 27.87 2.00 -1.07
C VAL A 208 28.20 0.98 -2.17
N GLY A 209 27.64 1.20 -3.37
CA GLY A 209 27.89 0.38 -4.55
C GLY A 209 27.21 -1.00 -4.56
N ARG A 210 26.41 -1.35 -3.55
CA ARG A 210 25.66 -2.62 -3.51
C ARG A 210 24.24 -2.42 -4.05
N PRO A 211 23.66 -3.44 -4.70
CA PRO A 211 22.26 -3.42 -5.12
C PRO A 211 21.31 -3.19 -3.95
N LEU A 212 20.21 -2.51 -4.27
CA LEU A 212 19.06 -2.29 -3.40
C LEU A 212 17.78 -2.65 -4.14
N THR A 213 16.90 -3.37 -3.46
CA THR A 213 15.53 -3.63 -3.89
C THR A 213 14.58 -2.64 -3.21
N VAL A 214 13.72 -2.00 -3.99
CA VAL A 214 12.66 -1.09 -3.52
C VAL A 214 11.32 -1.59 -4.04
N ILE A 215 10.41 -1.84 -3.11
CA ILE A 215 9.10 -2.45 -3.40
C ILE A 215 7.99 -1.49 -2.98
N GLY A 216 7.17 -1.02 -3.92
CA GLY A 216 5.87 -0.43 -3.60
C GLY A 216 4.89 -1.54 -3.27
N PHE A 217 4.43 -1.63 -2.03
CA PHE A 217 3.63 -2.76 -1.54
C PHE A 217 2.17 -2.37 -1.36
N HIS A 218 1.32 -3.04 -2.13
CA HIS A 218 -0.11 -2.76 -2.20
C HIS A 218 -0.93 -4.03 -2.10
N ASP A 219 -2.18 -3.85 -1.71
CA ASP A 219 -3.20 -4.88 -1.86
C ASP A 219 -4.38 -4.32 -2.65
N THR A 220 -4.88 -5.12 -3.59
CA THR A 220 -6.03 -4.77 -4.42
C THR A 220 -7.11 -5.82 -4.27
N ASN A 221 -8.36 -5.35 -4.23
CA ASN A 221 -9.54 -6.21 -4.29
C ASN A 221 -10.12 -6.31 -5.71
N ASN A 222 -10.50 -7.53 -6.13
CA ASN A 222 -11.25 -7.80 -7.36
C ASN A 222 -12.75 -7.50 -7.25
N TRP A 223 -13.21 -7.23 -6.03
CA TRP A 223 -14.59 -7.01 -5.69
C TRP A 223 -14.77 -5.57 -5.22
N LYS A 224 -15.81 -4.91 -5.71
CA LYS A 224 -16.31 -3.64 -5.21
C LYS A 224 -17.36 -3.89 -4.16
N MET A 225 -17.39 -2.99 -3.20
CA MET A 225 -18.32 -3.02 -2.08
C MET A 225 -19.67 -2.46 -2.50
N ARG A 226 -20.76 -3.09 -2.06
CA ARG A 226 -22.12 -2.55 -2.13
C ARG A 226 -22.39 -1.59 -0.96
N ALA A 227 -23.51 -0.89 -1.01
CA ALA A 227 -23.93 0.04 0.04
C ALA A 227 -24.03 -0.61 1.44
N ASP A 228 -24.38 -1.90 1.52
CA ASP A 228 -24.49 -2.71 2.74
C ASP A 228 -23.16 -3.25 3.28
N GLY A 229 -22.03 -2.92 2.62
CA GLY A 229 -20.69 -3.35 3.01
C GLY A 229 -20.26 -4.72 2.45
N ALA A 230 -21.07 -5.41 1.67
CA ALA A 230 -20.68 -6.67 1.05
C ALA A 230 -19.73 -6.46 -0.15
N LEU A 231 -18.59 -7.14 -0.18
CA LEU A 231 -17.62 -7.15 -1.29
C LEU A 231 -17.96 -8.23 -2.32
N VAL A 232 -18.95 -7.95 -3.17
CA VAL A 232 -19.53 -8.95 -4.10
C VAL A 232 -19.70 -8.46 -5.53
N VAL A 233 -19.41 -7.20 -5.84
CA VAL A 233 -19.52 -6.68 -7.21
C VAL A 233 -18.19 -6.87 -7.93
N GLU A 234 -18.10 -7.83 -8.83
CA GLU A 234 -16.86 -8.07 -9.57
C GLU A 234 -16.44 -6.85 -10.41
N ARG A 235 -15.14 -6.59 -10.46
CA ARG A 235 -14.56 -5.63 -11.41
C ARG A 235 -14.72 -6.14 -12.86
N PRO A 236 -14.70 -5.25 -13.87
CA PRO A 236 -14.56 -5.66 -15.27
C PRO A 236 -13.32 -6.54 -15.47
N GLU A 237 -13.39 -7.52 -16.37
CA GLU A 237 -12.31 -8.51 -16.59
C GLU A 237 -10.92 -7.89 -16.79
N LYS A 238 -10.85 -6.80 -17.56
CA LYS A 238 -9.59 -6.05 -17.81
C LYS A 238 -8.95 -5.44 -16.55
N ASP A 239 -9.74 -5.21 -15.51
CA ASP A 239 -9.34 -4.57 -14.26
C ASP A 239 -9.16 -5.60 -13.12
N ARG A 240 -9.33 -6.90 -13.41
CA ARG A 240 -9.17 -7.97 -12.42
C ARG A 240 -7.71 -8.33 -12.25
N MET A 241 -7.30 -8.38 -10.99
CA MET A 241 -6.05 -8.92 -10.49
C MET A 241 -5.96 -10.44 -10.66
N PRO A 242 -4.74 -10.98 -10.81
CA PRO A 242 -4.47 -12.39 -10.59
C PRO A 242 -4.83 -12.81 -9.15
N PRO A 243 -5.16 -14.08 -8.89
CA PRO A 243 -5.50 -14.57 -7.55
C PRO A 243 -4.35 -14.50 -6.54
N PHE A 244 -3.09 -14.33 -6.98
CA PHE A 244 -1.94 -14.15 -6.10
C PHE A 244 -1.39 -12.72 -6.17
N CYS A 245 -0.62 -12.32 -7.20
CA CYS A 245 -0.10 -10.95 -7.27
C CYS A 245 0.26 -10.45 -8.68
N ASN A 246 0.20 -9.12 -8.89
CA ASN A 246 0.66 -8.43 -10.08
C ASN A 246 1.93 -7.65 -9.79
N PHE A 247 2.94 -7.77 -10.66
CA PHE A 247 4.18 -7.00 -10.59
C PHE A 247 4.18 -5.88 -11.63
N GLY A 248 4.50 -4.65 -11.21
CA GLY A 248 4.53 -3.46 -12.04
C GLY A 248 5.92 -2.87 -12.17
N ASN A 249 6.47 -2.85 -13.39
CA ASN A 249 7.72 -2.19 -13.76
C ASN A 249 7.56 -1.22 -14.95
N GLN A 250 6.35 -0.79 -15.30
CA GLN A 250 6.03 0.03 -16.49
C GLN A 250 6.34 -0.62 -17.84
N GLY A 251 6.61 -1.94 -17.86
CA GLY A 251 6.80 -2.70 -19.08
C GLY A 251 5.48 -3.19 -19.70
N ASP A 252 5.62 -4.11 -20.66
CA ASP A 252 4.52 -4.82 -21.28
C ASP A 252 4.00 -5.99 -20.41
N VAL A 253 3.21 -6.90 -21.00
CA VAL A 253 2.61 -8.07 -20.33
C VAL A 253 3.59 -9.11 -19.83
N VAL A 254 4.84 -9.07 -20.28
CA VAL A 254 5.91 -9.94 -19.79
C VAL A 254 6.95 -9.16 -18.99
N GLY A 255 6.74 -7.85 -18.80
CA GLY A 255 7.64 -6.95 -18.10
C GLY A 255 8.76 -6.38 -18.96
N ASP A 256 8.74 -6.59 -20.28
CA ASP A 256 9.73 -6.06 -21.20
C ASP A 256 9.40 -4.61 -21.61
N ALA A 257 10.33 -3.91 -22.25
CA ALA A 257 10.14 -2.51 -22.61
C ALA A 257 9.05 -2.36 -23.69
N ILE A 258 8.14 -1.39 -23.48
CA ILE A 258 7.25 -0.92 -24.55
C ILE A 258 8.03 0.09 -25.40
N GLU A 259 7.79 0.10 -26.71
CA GLU A 259 8.45 1.04 -27.64
C GLU A 259 8.38 2.48 -27.13
N GLY A 260 9.53 3.16 -27.08
CA GLY A 260 9.65 4.54 -26.58
C GLY A 260 9.62 4.69 -25.06
N THR A 261 9.59 3.60 -24.29
CA THR A 261 9.59 3.62 -22.82
C THR A 261 10.79 2.86 -22.24
N THR A 262 11.17 3.20 -21.02
CA THR A 262 12.16 2.42 -20.25
C THR A 262 11.46 1.86 -19.01
N PRO A 263 11.40 0.53 -18.85
CA PRO A 263 10.82 -0.06 -17.66
C PRO A 263 11.69 0.27 -16.43
N LEU A 264 11.08 0.24 -15.25
CA LEU A 264 11.74 0.54 -13.97
C LEU A 264 12.88 -0.42 -13.65
N MET A 265 12.80 -1.64 -14.18
CA MET A 265 13.84 -2.65 -14.14
C MET A 265 13.71 -3.59 -15.35
N PRO A 266 14.78 -4.33 -15.73
CA PRO A 266 14.71 -5.28 -16.83
C PRO A 266 13.65 -6.37 -16.61
N GLY A 267 12.91 -6.73 -17.66
CA GLY A 267 11.88 -7.77 -17.62
C GLY A 267 12.38 -9.15 -17.13
N PRO A 268 13.55 -9.67 -17.58
CA PRO A 268 14.09 -10.92 -17.07
C PRO A 268 14.32 -10.91 -15.55
N ASP A 269 14.70 -9.76 -15.00
CA ASP A 269 14.96 -9.59 -13.58
C ASP A 269 13.64 -9.61 -12.79
N LEU A 270 12.61 -8.90 -13.28
CA LEU A 270 11.27 -8.92 -12.70
C LEU A 270 10.68 -10.34 -12.72
N ARG A 271 10.86 -11.08 -13.82
CA ARG A 271 10.41 -12.47 -13.95
C ARG A 271 11.17 -13.41 -13.00
N CYS A 272 12.46 -13.17 -12.73
CA CYS A 272 13.18 -13.94 -11.70
C CYS A 272 12.56 -13.72 -10.31
N ILE A 273 12.29 -12.47 -9.94
CA ILE A 273 11.66 -12.11 -8.66
C ILE A 273 10.29 -12.77 -8.54
N ALA A 274 9.44 -12.59 -9.55
CA ALA A 274 8.10 -13.16 -9.59
C ALA A 274 8.11 -14.70 -9.47
N ARG A 275 9.06 -15.37 -10.12
CA ARG A 275 9.21 -16.82 -10.01
C ARG A 275 9.61 -17.25 -8.60
N ALA A 276 10.59 -16.60 -7.98
CA ALA A 276 11.01 -16.93 -6.62
C ALA A 276 9.86 -16.76 -5.61
N TRP A 277 9.03 -15.73 -5.78
CA TRP A 277 7.84 -15.51 -4.98
C TRP A 277 6.80 -16.60 -5.25
N ALA A 278 6.47 -16.87 -6.51
CA ALA A 278 5.51 -17.89 -6.85
C ALA A 278 5.95 -19.28 -6.34
N GLU A 279 7.24 -19.62 -6.41
CA GLU A 279 7.77 -20.87 -5.87
C GLU A 279 7.71 -20.93 -4.34
N ALA A 280 8.05 -19.83 -3.64
CA ALA A 280 7.95 -19.81 -2.17
C ALA A 280 6.51 -19.99 -1.70
N PHE A 281 5.53 -19.42 -2.39
CA PHE A 281 4.12 -19.50 -2.04
C PHE A 281 3.38 -20.70 -2.63
N ASP A 282 4.09 -21.64 -3.27
CA ASP A 282 3.50 -22.77 -3.99
C ASP A 282 2.47 -22.34 -5.07
N GLN A 283 2.66 -21.14 -5.62
CA GLN A 283 1.87 -20.52 -6.70
C GLN A 283 2.54 -20.65 -8.07
N ALA A 284 3.75 -21.21 -8.17
CA ALA A 284 4.48 -21.30 -9.43
C ALA A 284 3.71 -22.09 -10.51
N GLY A 285 2.91 -23.08 -10.10
CA GLY A 285 2.10 -23.92 -10.99
C GLY A 285 2.85 -24.34 -12.27
N GLU A 286 2.11 -24.47 -13.37
CA GLU A 286 2.67 -24.63 -14.72
C GLU A 286 2.76 -23.28 -15.47
N GLN A 287 2.86 -22.15 -14.76
CA GLN A 287 2.80 -20.84 -15.41
C GLN A 287 4.03 -20.60 -16.30
N ASP A 288 3.80 -20.34 -17.59
CA ASP A 288 4.81 -19.85 -18.53
C ASP A 288 4.82 -18.32 -18.52
N PHE A 289 5.73 -17.73 -17.73
CA PHE A 289 5.89 -16.27 -17.63
C PHE A 289 6.24 -15.56 -18.95
N MET A 290 6.57 -16.29 -20.02
CA MET A 290 6.81 -15.73 -21.36
C MET A 290 5.58 -15.80 -22.27
N LYS A 291 4.53 -16.52 -21.86
CA LYS A 291 3.29 -16.69 -22.63
C LYS A 291 2.07 -16.41 -21.74
N PRO A 292 1.94 -15.16 -21.25
CA PRO A 292 0.83 -14.80 -20.39
C PRO A 292 -0.50 -15.02 -21.12
N LYS A 293 -1.51 -15.43 -20.36
CA LYS A 293 -2.86 -15.60 -20.88
C LYS A 293 -3.50 -14.25 -21.21
N GLY A 294 -4.63 -14.30 -21.93
CA GLY A 294 -5.33 -13.10 -22.40
C GLY A 294 -5.71 -12.11 -21.29
N PHE A 295 -6.04 -12.61 -20.09
CA PHE A 295 -6.38 -11.79 -18.93
C PHE A 295 -5.58 -12.17 -17.70
N ALA A 296 -5.25 -11.16 -16.88
CA ALA A 296 -4.42 -11.31 -15.69
C ALA A 296 -5.01 -12.27 -14.64
N TYR A 297 -6.33 -12.29 -14.47
CA TYR A 297 -7.00 -13.16 -13.48
C TYR A 297 -6.91 -14.67 -13.79
N MET A 298 -6.42 -15.06 -14.97
CA MET A 298 -6.34 -16.45 -15.43
C MET A 298 -5.04 -17.17 -15.00
N GLU A 299 -4.14 -16.47 -14.32
CA GLU A 299 -2.83 -16.95 -13.90
C GLU A 299 -2.50 -16.42 -12.51
N PRO A 300 -1.73 -17.16 -11.68
CA PRO A 300 -1.43 -16.72 -10.32
C PRO A 300 -0.60 -15.43 -10.29
N VAL A 301 0.24 -15.19 -11.29
CA VAL A 301 1.02 -13.95 -11.40
C VAL A 301 0.75 -13.24 -12.73
N SER A 302 0.73 -11.91 -12.72
CA SER A 302 0.70 -11.10 -13.94
C SER A 302 1.74 -9.97 -13.90
N PHE A 303 2.09 -9.41 -15.06
CA PHE A 303 2.96 -8.23 -15.17
C PHE A 303 2.21 -7.06 -15.79
N ASN A 304 2.39 -5.87 -15.20
CA ASN A 304 1.89 -4.58 -15.65
C ASN A 304 0.38 -4.50 -15.97
N ARG A 305 -0.40 -5.52 -15.58
CA ARG A 305 -1.83 -5.61 -15.81
C ARG A 305 -2.52 -6.22 -14.58
N PRO A 306 -3.51 -5.54 -13.98
CA PRO A 306 -4.01 -4.22 -14.37
C PRO A 306 -3.09 -3.04 -13.97
N TYR A 307 -2.05 -3.26 -13.15
CA TYR A 307 -1.24 -2.18 -12.60
C TYR A 307 0.21 -2.17 -13.11
N PRO A 308 0.64 -1.12 -13.84
CA PRO A 308 2.02 -0.99 -14.34
C PRO A 308 3.00 -0.45 -13.29
N GLY A 309 2.52 -0.06 -12.11
CA GLY A 309 3.32 0.63 -11.07
C GLY A 309 2.97 2.11 -10.92
N GLY A 310 3.05 2.60 -9.69
CA GLY A 310 2.60 3.93 -9.27
C GLY A 310 3.66 5.03 -9.41
N HIS A 311 3.37 6.20 -8.85
CA HIS A 311 4.29 7.33 -8.83
C HIS A 311 5.53 7.05 -7.97
N GLU A 312 5.35 6.48 -6.78
CA GLU A 312 6.42 6.32 -5.80
C GLU A 312 7.58 5.47 -6.33
N VAL A 313 7.28 4.32 -6.94
CA VAL A 313 8.31 3.45 -7.54
C VAL A 313 8.95 4.07 -8.79
N ARG A 314 8.20 4.87 -9.56
CA ARG A 314 8.75 5.60 -10.71
C ARG A 314 9.77 6.65 -10.27
N ASP A 315 9.47 7.35 -9.18
CA ASP A 315 10.36 8.37 -8.66
C ASP A 315 11.61 7.77 -8.03
N TRP A 316 11.49 6.64 -7.33
CA TRP A 316 12.67 5.92 -6.85
C TRP A 316 13.52 5.33 -7.96
N ALA A 317 12.93 4.81 -9.05
CA ALA A 317 13.69 4.32 -10.19
C ALA A 317 14.54 5.42 -10.86
N LYS A 318 14.08 6.69 -10.85
CA LYS A 318 14.89 7.84 -11.30
C LYS A 318 16.08 8.12 -10.37
N ARG A 319 15.88 7.98 -9.06
CA ARG A 319 16.90 8.24 -8.02
C ARG A 319 17.88 7.06 -7.84
N LEU A 320 17.46 5.86 -8.23
CA LEU A 320 18.18 4.59 -8.15
C LEU A 320 18.18 3.88 -9.51
N PRO A 321 18.83 4.46 -10.53
CA PRO A 321 18.88 3.82 -11.83
C PRO A 321 19.55 2.45 -11.73
N SER A 322 18.94 1.46 -12.37
CA SER A 322 19.53 0.12 -12.52
C SER A 322 20.50 0.12 -13.69
N CYS A 323 21.68 -0.47 -13.50
CA CYS A 323 22.67 -0.64 -14.57
C CYS A 323 23.38 -1.99 -14.45
N LYS A 324 24.16 -2.38 -15.47
CA LYS A 324 24.87 -3.68 -15.47
C LYS A 324 25.79 -3.86 -14.25
N ALA A 325 26.39 -2.77 -13.74
CA ALA A 325 27.27 -2.80 -12.59
C ALA A 325 26.52 -2.75 -11.24
N ASN A 326 25.27 -2.26 -11.24
CA ASN A 326 24.44 -2.15 -10.04
C ASN A 326 22.98 -2.45 -10.38
N ARG A 327 22.58 -3.71 -10.20
CA ARG A 327 21.26 -4.24 -10.55
C ARG A 327 20.23 -3.90 -9.47
N ASN A 328 20.02 -2.61 -9.21
CA ASN A 328 18.91 -2.17 -8.35
C ASN A 328 17.59 -2.70 -8.93
N ALA A 329 16.68 -3.13 -8.06
CA ALA A 329 15.35 -3.56 -8.45
C ALA A 329 14.35 -2.56 -7.87
N VAL A 330 13.56 -1.91 -8.73
CA VAL A 330 12.50 -1.01 -8.29
C VAL A 330 11.22 -1.41 -9.00
N PHE A 331 10.22 -1.84 -8.23
CA PHE A 331 8.95 -2.31 -8.79
C PHE A 331 7.81 -2.14 -7.79
N GLN A 332 6.58 -2.16 -8.30
CA GLN A 332 5.38 -2.27 -7.48
C GLN A 332 4.91 -3.72 -7.45
N VAL A 333 4.38 -4.17 -6.31
CA VAL A 333 3.62 -5.40 -6.23
C VAL A 333 2.24 -5.10 -5.65
N GLU A 334 1.24 -5.64 -6.34
CA GLU A 334 -0.16 -5.62 -5.94
C GLU A 334 -0.56 -7.04 -5.59
N PHE A 335 -0.86 -7.32 -4.32
CA PHE A 335 -1.41 -8.62 -3.96
C PHE A 335 -2.92 -8.63 -4.10
N ALA A 336 -3.48 -9.80 -4.38
CA ALA A 336 -4.89 -10.03 -4.13
C ALA A 336 -5.18 -9.85 -2.63
N ARG A 337 -6.04 -8.88 -2.28
CA ARG A 337 -6.46 -8.63 -0.88
C ARG A 337 -6.96 -9.89 -0.20
N SER A 338 -7.75 -10.70 -0.90
CA SER A 338 -8.26 -11.98 -0.38
C SER A 338 -7.16 -12.98 -0.05
N PHE A 339 -6.03 -12.95 -0.78
CA PHE A 339 -4.87 -13.80 -0.48
C PHE A 339 -4.20 -13.34 0.82
N LEU A 340 -3.97 -12.03 0.99
CA LEU A 340 -3.33 -11.49 2.19
C LEU A 340 -4.21 -11.59 3.45
N LEU A 341 -5.52 -11.42 3.33
CA LEU A 341 -6.46 -11.55 4.45
C LEU A 341 -6.67 -13.01 4.89
N GLY A 342 -6.46 -13.95 3.97
CA GLY A 342 -6.79 -15.36 4.19
C GLY A 342 -8.27 -15.68 3.92
N PRO A 343 -8.61 -16.98 3.76
CA PRO A 343 -9.90 -17.41 3.24
C PRO A 343 -11.08 -17.04 4.13
N LYS A 344 -10.91 -17.08 5.46
CA LYS A 344 -11.97 -16.78 6.42
C LYS A 344 -12.40 -15.31 6.34
N ALA A 345 -11.45 -14.39 6.46
CA ALA A 345 -11.72 -12.95 6.37
C ALA A 345 -12.23 -12.57 4.98
N ALA A 346 -11.66 -13.16 3.91
CA ALA A 346 -12.14 -12.94 2.55
C ALA A 346 -13.60 -13.39 2.36
N GLN A 347 -14.02 -14.49 2.98
CA GLN A 347 -15.41 -14.96 2.97
C GLN A 347 -16.33 -14.05 3.79
N GLU A 348 -15.91 -13.66 4.99
CA GLU A 348 -16.67 -12.75 5.85
C GLU A 348 -16.98 -11.41 5.15
N LEU A 349 -16.01 -10.88 4.40
CA LEU A 349 -16.18 -9.65 3.65
C LEU A 349 -17.18 -9.74 2.49
N ARG A 350 -17.57 -10.95 2.06
CA ARG A 350 -18.63 -11.11 1.05
C ARG A 350 -20.03 -10.92 1.61
N GLU A 351 -20.20 -11.01 2.93
CA GLU A 351 -21.49 -10.80 3.58
C GLU A 351 -21.69 -9.32 3.93
N PRO A 352 -22.94 -8.84 4.05
CA PRO A 352 -23.23 -7.49 4.54
C PRO A 352 -22.60 -7.22 5.93
N GLY A 353 -22.19 -5.98 6.20
CA GLY A 353 -21.62 -5.63 7.50
C GLY A 353 -20.91 -4.28 7.57
N THR A 354 -20.62 -3.85 8.79
CA THR A 354 -20.04 -2.52 9.08
C THR A 354 -18.62 -2.58 9.64
N SER A 355 -18.19 -3.72 10.17
CA SER A 355 -16.85 -3.95 10.74
C SER A 355 -15.86 -4.53 9.72
N TRP A 356 -14.57 -4.39 9.99
CA TRP A 356 -13.53 -5.10 9.25
C TRP A 356 -13.13 -6.37 10.01
N PRO A 357 -12.84 -7.51 9.34
CA PRO A 357 -12.38 -8.71 10.02
C PRO A 357 -11.08 -8.45 10.80
N ALA A 358 -10.93 -9.13 11.94
CA ALA A 358 -9.67 -9.12 12.68
C ALA A 358 -8.54 -9.69 11.82
N VAL A 359 -7.32 -9.21 12.06
CA VAL A 359 -6.13 -9.71 11.37
C VAL A 359 -5.86 -11.15 11.83
N ASP A 360 -5.73 -12.07 10.86
CA ASP A 360 -5.25 -13.42 11.13
C ASP A 360 -3.73 -13.39 11.27
N GLU A 361 -3.25 -13.26 12.51
CA GLU A 361 -1.82 -13.15 12.81
C GLU A 361 -1.02 -14.38 12.36
N ALA A 362 -1.61 -15.57 12.42
CA ALA A 362 -0.95 -16.80 11.98
C ALA A 362 -0.78 -16.82 10.46
N HIS A 363 -1.82 -16.40 9.73
CA HIS A 363 -1.75 -16.26 8.27
C HIS A 363 -0.76 -15.16 7.85
N VAL A 364 -0.76 -14.01 8.52
CA VAL A 364 0.21 -12.92 8.30
C VAL A 364 1.64 -13.39 8.56
N ALA A 365 1.89 -14.12 9.65
CA ALA A 365 3.20 -14.68 9.94
C ALA A 365 3.64 -15.71 8.89
N TRP A 366 2.71 -16.53 8.38
CA TRP A 366 2.98 -17.43 7.26
C TRP A 366 3.38 -16.67 6.00
N ILE A 367 2.65 -15.62 5.62
CA ILE A 367 2.99 -14.76 4.47
C ILE A 367 4.38 -14.15 4.64
N ALA A 368 4.68 -13.58 5.81
CA ALA A 368 5.98 -12.97 6.09
C ALA A 368 7.13 -13.98 5.96
N ASN A 369 6.95 -15.21 6.43
CA ASN A 369 7.95 -16.27 6.28
C ASN A 369 8.13 -16.69 4.82
N LYS A 370 7.06 -16.73 4.02
CA LYS A 370 7.14 -17.03 2.58
C LYS A 370 7.81 -15.91 1.78
N LEU A 371 7.55 -14.65 2.12
CA LEU A 371 8.27 -13.50 1.55
C LEU A 371 9.76 -13.55 1.89
N LYS A 372 10.11 -13.90 3.13
CA LYS A 372 11.50 -14.15 3.54
C LYS A 372 12.13 -15.29 2.73
N GLU A 373 11.43 -16.43 2.59
CA GLU A 373 11.90 -17.58 1.80
C GLU A 373 12.20 -17.17 0.34
N ALA A 374 11.31 -16.37 -0.27
CA ALA A 374 11.53 -15.84 -1.61
C ALA A 374 12.77 -14.92 -1.68
N GLY A 375 12.94 -14.03 -0.70
CA GLY A 375 14.14 -13.18 -0.58
C GLY A 375 15.42 -14.00 -0.43
N ASP A 376 15.41 -15.04 0.39
CA ASP A 376 16.56 -15.95 0.57
C ASP A 376 16.91 -16.68 -0.74
N LYS A 377 15.91 -17.13 -1.51
CA LYS A 377 16.11 -17.73 -2.83
C LYS A 377 16.76 -16.76 -3.81
N LEU A 378 16.29 -15.50 -3.86
CA LEU A 378 16.84 -14.48 -4.77
C LEU A 378 18.31 -14.16 -4.43
N ARG A 379 18.60 -14.00 -3.13
CA ARG A 379 19.97 -13.79 -2.63
C ARG A 379 20.89 -14.97 -2.98
N ALA A 380 20.41 -16.20 -2.87
CA ALA A 380 21.17 -17.40 -3.22
C ALA A 380 21.39 -17.55 -4.74
N ALA A 381 20.42 -17.15 -5.55
CA ALA A 381 20.47 -17.26 -7.01
C ALA A 381 21.27 -16.14 -7.70
N GLY A 382 21.66 -15.09 -6.97
CA GLY A 382 22.28 -13.89 -7.56
C GLY A 382 21.33 -13.11 -8.49
N CYS A 383 20.02 -13.32 -8.32
CA CYS A 383 19.03 -12.42 -8.89
C CYS A 383 19.06 -11.08 -8.13
N PRO A 384 18.56 -9.99 -8.74
CA PRO A 384 18.41 -8.73 -8.03
C PRO A 384 17.64 -8.95 -6.73
N SER A 385 18.29 -8.65 -5.61
CA SER A 385 17.77 -8.78 -4.25
C SER A 385 18.32 -7.68 -3.37
#